data_AF-A0A7C9RTY2-F1
#
_entry.id   AF-A0A7C9RTY2-F1
#
_cell.length_a   1.000
_cell.length_b   1.000
_cell.length_c   1.000
_cell.angle_alpha   90.00
_cell.angle_beta   90.00
_cell.angle_gamma   90.00
#
_symmetry.space_group_name_H-M   'P 1'
#
loop_
_entity.id
_entity.type
_entity.pdbx_description
1 polymer ?
#
loop_
_entity_poly.entity_id
_entity_poly.type
_entity_poly.pdbx_seq_one_letter_code
_entity_poly.pdbx_strand_id
1 'polypeptide(L)'
;MNYRIDLSEMDNHARRVDEIGGRIGTAIGAGTAASNSEAFGLLGIPLAALCSAAQHMAMNTLNDAAEAALDHHKRVLAWREAVKANDEDQASRFKVGE
;
A
#
# COMPACT_ATOMS: atom_id res chain seq x y z
N MET A 1 -27.70 -4.66 18.25
CA MET A 1 -26.38 -4.82 17.62
C MET A 1 -25.72 -3.46 17.64
N ASN A 2 -24.67 -3.25 18.44
CA ASN A 2 -24.04 -1.94 18.57
C ASN A 2 -22.91 -1.87 17.52
N TYR A 3 -23.15 -1.17 16.41
CA TYR A 3 -22.20 -1.03 15.31
C TYR A 3 -21.20 0.07 15.65
N ARG A 4 -20.31 -0.21 16.62
CA ARG A 4 -19.22 0.72 16.95
C ARG A 4 -18.00 0.33 16.13
N ILE A 5 -17.47 1.29 15.39
CA ILE A 5 -16.25 1.10 14.59
C ILE A 5 -15.08 0.92 15.57
N ASP A 6 -14.35 -0.19 15.46
CA ASP A 6 -13.23 -0.51 16.35
C ASP A 6 -11.94 0.17 15.86
N LEU A 7 -11.48 1.18 16.61
CA LEU A 7 -10.26 1.92 16.32
C LEU A 7 -8.98 1.06 16.35
N SER A 8 -8.98 -0.03 17.13
CA SER A 8 -7.87 -0.99 17.17
C SER A 8 -7.85 -1.85 15.91
N GLU A 9 -9.01 -2.29 15.44
CA GLU A 9 -9.11 -3.03 14.18
C GLU A 9 -8.65 -2.17 12.99
N MET A 10 -9.04 -0.89 12.95
CA MET A 10 -8.59 0.06 11.94
C MET A 10 -7.07 0.26 11.95
N ASP A 11 -6.45 0.38 13.13
CA ASP A 11 -4.99 0.51 13.26
C ASP A 11 -4.26 -0.76 12.78
N ASN A 12 -4.78 -1.94 13.16
CA ASN A 12 -4.25 -3.22 12.71
C ASN A 12 -4.38 -3.40 11.19
N HIS A 13 -5.45 -2.88 10.59
CA HIS A 13 -5.63 -2.88 9.14
C HIS A 13 -4.64 -1.94 8.46
N ALA A 14 -4.47 -0.70 8.96
CA ALA A 14 -3.48 0.24 8.45
C ALA A 14 -2.06 -0.36 8.43
N ARG A 15 -1.63 -0.98 9.54
CA ARG A 15 -0.32 -1.66 9.62
C ARG A 15 -0.15 -2.78 8.59
N ARG A 16 -1.21 -3.57 8.34
CA ARG A 16 -1.18 -4.63 7.33
C ARG A 16 -1.04 -4.07 5.92
N VAL A 17 -1.72 -2.96 5.62
CA VAL A 17 -1.59 -2.28 4.32
C VAL A 17 -0.18 -1.73 4.14
N ASP A 18 0.40 -1.13 5.18
CA ASP A 18 1.79 -0.64 5.16
C ASP A 18 2.80 -1.77 4.93
N GLU A 19 2.64 -2.91 5.61
CA GLU A 19 3.47 -4.10 5.41
C GLU A 19 3.39 -4.61 3.96
N ILE A 20 2.19 -4.67 3.38
CA ILE A 20 2.00 -5.03 1.97
C ILE A 20 2.74 -4.04 1.06
N GLY A 21 2.63 -2.74 1.33
CA GLY A 21 3.39 -1.71 0.61
C GLY A 21 4.90 -1.94 0.68
N GLY A 22 5.44 -2.29 1.85
CA GLY A 22 6.86 -2.63 2.03
C GLY A 22 7.30 -3.87 1.23
N ARG A 23 6.45 -4.90 1.15
CA ARG A 23 6.70 -6.09 0.34
C ARG A 23 6.71 -5.78 -1.16
N ILE A 24 5.79 -4.92 -1.62
CA ILE A 24 5.78 -4.43 -3.01
C ILE A 24 7.05 -3.63 -3.30
N GLY A 25 7.47 -2.73 -2.39
CA GLY A 25 8.73 -2.00 -2.51
C GLY A 25 9.95 -2.92 -2.62
N THR A 26 9.96 -4.02 -1.86
CA THR A 26 11.01 -5.05 -1.96
C THR A 26 10.99 -5.73 -3.34
N ALA A 27 9.82 -6.06 -3.86
CA ALA A 27 9.67 -6.64 -5.20
C ALA A 27 10.14 -5.69 -6.31
N ILE A 28 9.86 -4.39 -6.21
CA ILE A 28 10.38 -3.36 -7.12
C ILE A 28 11.92 -3.32 -7.08
N GLY A 29 12.50 -3.36 -5.88
CA GLY A 29 13.96 -3.39 -5.71
C GLY A 29 14.59 -4.61 -6.38
N ALA A 30 14.04 -5.80 -6.13
CA ALA A 30 14.49 -7.04 -6.75
C ALA A 30 14.32 -7.02 -8.28
N GLY A 31 13.17 -6.54 -8.77
CA GLY A 31 12.87 -6.41 -10.19
C GLY A 31 13.86 -5.50 -10.91
N THR A 32 14.21 -4.37 -10.29
CA THR A 32 15.20 -3.42 -10.81
C THR A 32 16.61 -4.03 -10.86
N ALA A 33 17.02 -4.73 -9.80
CA ALA A 33 18.32 -5.39 -9.75
C ALA A 33 18.46 -6.51 -10.80
N ALA A 34 17.34 -7.16 -11.16
CA ALA A 34 17.31 -8.20 -12.18
C ALA A 34 17.18 -7.68 -13.62
N SER A 35 16.99 -6.37 -13.84
CA SER A 35 16.83 -5.73 -15.17
C SER A 35 18.13 -5.61 -15.99
N ASN A 36 19.03 -6.59 -15.92
CA ASN A 36 20.28 -6.55 -16.68
C ASN A 36 20.17 -7.38 -17.97
N SER A 37 20.21 -6.72 -19.13
CA SER A 37 20.21 -7.38 -20.45
C SER A 37 21.45 -8.24 -20.68
N GLU A 38 22.57 -7.93 -20.02
CA GLU A 38 23.81 -8.71 -20.11
C GLU A 38 23.67 -10.11 -19.51
N ALA A 39 22.68 -10.34 -18.65
CA ALA A 39 22.36 -11.66 -18.09
C ALA A 39 21.93 -12.68 -19.15
N PHE A 40 21.48 -12.22 -20.32
CA PHE A 40 21.12 -13.07 -21.45
C PHE A 40 22.32 -13.44 -22.34
N GLY A 41 23.49 -12.83 -22.11
CA GLY A 41 24.68 -12.99 -22.96
C GLY A 41 24.51 -12.40 -24.37
N LEU A 42 25.61 -12.37 -25.14
CA LEU A 42 25.65 -11.69 -26.45
C LEU A 42 24.63 -12.25 -27.45
N LEU A 43 24.42 -13.58 -27.45
CA LEU A 43 23.47 -14.25 -28.34
C LEU A 43 22.01 -14.11 -27.87
N GLY A 44 21.79 -13.82 -26.59
CA GLY A 44 20.45 -13.69 -26.00
C GLY A 44 19.88 -12.28 -26.03
N ILE A 45 20.59 -11.29 -26.60
CA ILE A 45 20.13 -9.89 -26.70
C ILE A 45 18.74 -9.75 -27.34
N PRO A 46 18.40 -10.47 -28.43
CA PRO A 46 17.04 -10.39 -29.00
C PRO A 46 15.96 -10.87 -28.03
N LEU A 47 16.25 -11.92 -27.24
CA LEU A 47 15.36 -12.41 -26.20
C LEU A 47 15.24 -11.40 -25.05
N ALA A 48 16.35 -10.77 -24.65
CA ALA A 48 16.37 -9.72 -23.64
C ALA A 48 15.47 -8.54 -24.03
N ALA A 49 15.45 -8.15 -25.31
CA ALA A 49 14.58 -7.09 -25.81
C ALA A 49 13.08 -7.45 -25.69
N LEU A 50 12.71 -8.70 -25.98
CA LEU A 50 11.34 -9.19 -25.78
C LEU A 50 10.95 -9.24 -24.30
N CYS A 51 11.85 -9.74 -23.45
CA CYS A 51 11.63 -9.80 -22.00
C CYS A 51 11.55 -8.40 -21.37
N SER A 52 12.28 -7.42 -21.91
CA SER A 52 12.28 -6.04 -21.43
C SER A 52 10.89 -5.40 -21.47
N ALA A 53 10.10 -5.68 -22.51
CA ALA A 53 8.73 -5.17 -22.59
C ALA A 53 7.82 -5.76 -21.48
N ALA A 54 7.92 -7.06 -21.23
CA ALA A 54 7.18 -7.73 -20.16
C ALA A 54 7.65 -7.24 -18.77
N GLN A 55 8.95 -7.06 -18.60
CA GLN A 55 9.55 -6.54 -17.37
C GLN A 55 9.11 -5.10 -17.10
N HIS A 56 9.08 -4.25 -18.12
CA HIS A 56 8.60 -2.88 -18.00
C HIS A 56 7.12 -2.84 -17.56
N MET A 57 6.28 -3.67 -18.17
CA MET A 57 4.87 -3.79 -17.78
C MET A 57 4.73 -4.25 -16.32
N ALA A 58 5.46 -5.28 -15.91
CA ALA A 58 5.46 -5.77 -14.54
C ALA A 58 5.91 -4.70 -13.53
N MET A 59 6.97 -3.95 -13.86
CA MET A 59 7.45 -2.86 -13.01
C MET A 59 6.43 -1.73 -12.88
N ASN A 60 5.73 -1.38 -13.97
CA ASN A 60 4.65 -0.38 -13.92
C ASN A 60 3.51 -0.86 -13.00
N THR A 61 3.07 -2.11 -13.14
CA THR A 61 2.04 -2.68 -12.25
C THR A 61 2.48 -2.69 -10.78
N LEU A 62 3.75 -2.99 -10.49
CA LEU A 62 4.26 -2.92 -9.13
C LEU A 62 4.27 -1.49 -8.58
N ASN A 63 4.63 -0.49 -9.39
CA ASN A 63 4.57 0.92 -9.00
C ASN A 63 3.13 1.36 -8.71
N ASP A 64 2.17 1.02 -9.58
CA ASP A 64 0.75 1.31 -9.37
C ASP A 64 0.24 0.66 -8.07
N ALA A 65 0.65 -0.58 -7.81
CA ALA A 65 0.30 -1.28 -6.58
C ALA A 65 0.91 -0.62 -5.33
N ALA A 66 2.15 -0.12 -5.42
CA ALA A 66 2.79 0.60 -4.32
C ALA A 66 2.07 1.92 -4.03
N GLU A 67 1.69 2.67 -5.06
CA GLU A 67 0.92 3.91 -4.92
C GLU A 67 -0.46 3.65 -4.32
N ALA A 68 -1.16 2.63 -4.80
CA ALA A 68 -2.47 2.24 -4.27
C ALA A 68 -2.39 1.80 -2.81
N ALA A 69 -1.37 1.03 -2.42
CA ALA A 69 -1.15 0.64 -1.03
C ALA A 69 -0.90 1.86 -0.13
N LEU A 70 -0.08 2.79 -0.57
CA LEU A 70 0.22 4.03 0.16
C LEU A 70 -1.02 4.93 0.30
N ASP A 71 -1.79 5.13 -0.77
CA ASP A 71 -3.03 5.89 -0.74
C ASP A 71 -4.05 5.26 0.20
N HIS A 72 -4.25 3.94 0.12
CA HIS A 72 -5.16 3.22 1.01
C HIS A 72 -4.73 3.31 2.48
N HIS A 73 -3.45 3.15 2.78
CA HIS A 73 -2.92 3.31 4.13
C HIS A 73 -3.24 4.70 4.70
N LYS A 74 -3.01 5.77 3.93
CA LYS A 74 -3.34 7.14 4.33
C LYS A 74 -4.83 7.33 4.57
N ARG A 75 -5.69 6.77 3.72
CA ARG A 75 -7.15 6.84 3.86
C ARG A 75 -7.65 6.13 5.10
N VAL A 76 -7.11 4.96 5.42
CA VAL A 76 -7.47 4.21 6.64
C VAL A 76 -7.10 5.01 7.90
N LEU A 77 -5.90 5.60 7.94
CA LEU A 77 -5.48 6.44 9.06
C LEU A 77 -6.35 7.69 9.19
N ALA A 78 -6.63 8.39 8.08
CA ALA A 78 -7.51 9.56 8.08
C ALA A 78 -8.93 9.20 8.55
N TRP A 79 -9.47 8.07 8.10
CA TRP A 79 -10.77 7.59 8.54
C TRP A 79 -10.77 7.27 10.04
N ARG A 80 -9.71 6.64 10.56
CA ARG A 80 -9.57 6.34 11.99
C ARG A 80 -9.61 7.61 12.84
N GLU A 81 -8.88 8.66 12.45
CA GLU A 81 -8.91 9.93 13.17
C GLU A 81 -10.29 10.61 13.10
N ALA A 82 -10.97 10.54 11.96
CA ALA A 82 -12.34 11.05 11.84
C ALA A 82 -13.34 10.32 12.76
N VAL A 83 -13.25 8.99 12.86
CA VAL A 83 -14.07 8.19 13.79
C VAL A 83 -13.79 8.59 15.24
N LYS A 84 -12.51 8.71 15.61
CA LYS A 84 -12.11 9.12 16.96
C LYS A 84 -12.66 10.51 17.31
N ALA A 85 -12.50 11.48 16.43
CA ALA A 85 -13.00 12.84 16.64
C ALA A 85 -14.53 12.88 16.77
N ASN A 86 -15.25 12.08 15.97
CA ASN A 86 -16.70 11.96 16.09
C ASN A 86 -17.12 11.35 17.44
N ASP A 87 -16.44 10.30 17.90
CA ASP A 87 -16.72 9.68 19.20
C ASP A 87 -16.50 10.67 20.37
N GLU A 88 -15.44 11.49 20.29
CA GLU A 88 -15.15 12.55 21.26
C GLU A 88 -16.19 13.68 21.24
N ASP A 89 -16.61 14.13 20.05
CA ASP A 89 -17.66 15.15 19.90
C ASP A 89 -18.98 14.68 20.52
N GLN A 90 -19.42 13.46 20.16
CA GLN A 90 -20.63 12.87 20.73
C GLN A 90 -20.55 12.78 22.26
N ALA A 91 -19.44 12.30 22.81
CA ALA A 91 -19.25 12.21 24.25
C ALA A 91 -19.28 13.58 24.95
N SER A 92 -18.77 14.64 24.30
CA SER A 92 -18.78 16.00 24.85
C SER A 92 -20.18 16.58 24.94
N ARG A 93 -21.05 16.31 23.97
CA ARG A 93 -22.43 16.84 23.91
C ARG A 93 -23.32 16.33 25.04
N PHE A 94 -23.04 15.14 25.58
CA PHE A 94 -23.78 14.58 26.71
C PHE A 94 -23.21 14.98 28.08
N LYS A 95 -22.05 15.65 28.15
CA LYS A 95 -21.44 16.14 29.40
C LYS A 95 -21.84 17.57 29.78
N VAL A 96 -22.52 18.31 28.91
CA VAL A 96 -22.91 19.72 29.12
C VAL A 96 -24.27 19.86 29.85
N GLY A 97 -24.87 18.74 30.29
CA GLY A 97 -26.21 18.69 30.88
C GLY A 97 -26.29 18.51 32.40
N GLU A 98 -25.18 18.50 33.13
CA GLU A 98 -25.11 18.51 34.61
C GLU A 98 -24.48 19.81 35.11
#